data_AF-A0AAV8ZKT8-F1
#
_entry.id   AF-A0AAV8ZKT8-F1
#
_cell.length_a   1.000
_cell.length_b   1.000
_cell.length_c   1.000
_cell.angle_alpha   90.00
_cell.angle_beta   90.00
_cell.angle_gamma   90.00
#
_symmetry.space_group_name_H-M   'P 1'
#
loop_
_entity.id
_entity.type
_entity.pdbx_description
1 polymer ?
#
loop_
_entity_poly.entity_id
_entity_poly.type
_entity_poly.pdbx_seq_one_letter_code
_entity_poly.pdbx_strand_id
1 'polypeptide(L)' 'MIMTFKERAADLSALLEFMQLHPHLATGKFVGSNGKETQRKLWKEISEILNSLGYGTKPVEKWQKVYYCFF' A
#
# COMPACT_ATOMS: atom_id res chain seq x y z
N MET A 1 24.94 3.50 -0.35
CA MET A 1 23.67 2.84 0.05
C MET A 1 22.69 2.99 -1.11
N ILE A 2 22.73 2.06 -2.07
CA ILE A 2 21.97 2.15 -3.31
C ILE A 2 20.75 1.26 -3.11
N MET A 3 19.58 1.84 -2.82
CA MET A 3 18.37 1.05 -2.65
C MET A 3 17.94 0.51 -4.01
N THR A 4 18.04 -0.81 -4.11
CA THR A 4 17.80 -1.71 -5.24
C THR A 4 16.47 -1.44 -5.91
N PHE A 5 16.52 -0.80 -7.09
CA PHE A 5 15.36 -0.52 -7.94
C PHE A 5 14.62 -1.79 -8.38
N LYS A 6 15.30 -2.94 -8.36
CA LYS A 6 14.76 -4.27 -8.71
C LYS A 6 13.78 -4.82 -7.66
N GLU A 7 13.99 -4.55 -6.37
CA GLU A 7 13.15 -5.08 -5.28
C GLU A 7 11.80 -4.36 -5.20
N ARG A 8 11.76 -3.05 -5.51
CA ARG A 8 10.51 -2.24 -5.48
C ARG A 8 9.43 -2.69 -6.46
N ALA A 9 9.79 -3.36 -7.56
CA ALA A 9 8.82 -3.71 -8.61
C ALA A 9 7.87 -4.84 -8.17
N ALA A 10 8.37 -5.79 -7.38
CA ALA A 10 7.55 -6.91 -6.89
C ALA A 10 6.57 -6.43 -5.81
N ASP A 11 7.05 -5.64 -4.84
CA ASP A 11 6.20 -5.03 -3.81
C ASP A 11 5.13 -4.12 -4.42
N LEU A 12 5.49 -3.36 -5.47
CA LEU A 12 4.57 -2.49 -6.17
C LEU A 12 3.51 -3.27 -6.96
N SER A 13 3.87 -4.41 -7.56
CA SER A 13 2.91 -5.26 -8.27
C SER A 13 1.83 -5.79 -7.32
N ALA A 14 2.24 -6.35 -6.17
CA ALA A 14 1.31 -6.81 -5.15
C ALA A 14 0.46 -5.66 -4.58
N LEU A 15 1.07 -4.48 -4.39
CA LEU A 15 0.37 -3.27 -3.97
C LEU A 15 -0.72 -2.87 -4.98
N LEU A 16 -0.39 -2.88 -6.28
CA LEU A 16 -1.29 -2.52 -7.37
C LEU A 16 -2.42 -3.52 -7.53
N GLU A 17 -2.14 -4.82 -7.48
CA GLU A 17 -3.17 -5.86 -7.54
C GLU A 17 -4.18 -5.69 -6.40
N PHE A 18 -3.72 -5.45 -5.17
CA PHE A 18 -4.61 -5.18 -4.05
C PHE A 18 -5.42 -3.89 -4.24
N MET A 19 -4.81 -2.83 -4.77
CA MET A 19 -5.50 -1.58 -5.08
C MET A 19 -6.55 -1.74 -6.17
N GLN A 20 -6.31 -2.62 -7.16
CA GLN A 20 -7.31 -2.97 -8.18
C GLN A 20 -8.49 -3.73 -7.58
N LEU A 21 -8.24 -4.61 -6.60
CA LEU A 21 -9.30 -5.31 -5.84
C LEU A 21 -10.08 -4.35 -4.92
N HIS A 22 -9.43 -3.28 -4.45
CA HIS A 22 -9.99 -2.28 -3.55
C HIS A 22 -9.99 -0.86 -4.17
N PRO A 23 -10.80 -0.58 -5.21
CA PRO A 23 -10.78 0.69 -5.92
C PRO A 23 -11.13 1.90 -5.05
N HIS A 24 -11.89 1.69 -3.96
CA HIS A 24 -12.19 2.70 -2.94
C HIS A 24 -10.93 3.13 -2.14
N LEU A 25 -10.00 2.19 -1.92
CA LEU A 25 -8.70 2.45 -1.30
C LEU A 25 -7.79 3.21 -2.25
N ALA A 26 -7.73 2.74 -3.51
CA ALA A 26 -6.93 3.32 -4.57
C ALA A 26 -7.29 4.78 -4.87
N THR A 27 -8.58 5.10 -4.84
CA THR A 27 -9.09 6.46 -5.09
C THR A 27 -9.12 7.33 -3.85
N GLY A 28 -8.90 6.77 -2.65
CA GLY A 28 -9.08 7.49 -1.37
C GLY A 28 -10.51 7.99 -1.13
N LYS A 29 -11.47 7.58 -1.98
CA LYS A 29 -12.87 8.01 -1.92
C LYS A 29 -13.66 7.03 -1.06
N PHE A 30 -13.47 7.13 0.25
CA PHE A 30 -14.35 6.44 1.18
C PHE A 30 -15.52 7.35 1.54
N VAL A 31 -16.73 6.91 1.21
CA VAL A 31 -17.96 7.65 1.51
C VAL A 31 -18.44 7.27 2.91
N GLY A 32 -18.60 8.27 3.78
CA GLY A 32 -19.20 8.14 5.12
C GLY A 32 -18.22 8.30 6.29
N SER A 33 -18.77 8.42 7.51
CA SER A 33 -18.05 8.72 8.74
C SER A 33 -16.98 7.69 9.13
N ASN A 34 -17.12 6.44 8.67
CA ASN A 34 -16.17 5.36 8.93
C ASN A 34 -15.09 5.22 7.85
N GLY A 35 -15.14 6.02 6.78
CA GLY A 35 -14.27 5.86 5.62
C GLY A 35 -12.78 5.94 5.96
N LYS A 36 -12.41 6.89 6.84
CA LYS A 36 -11.02 7.05 7.29
C LYS A 36 -10.52 5.87 8.12
N GLU A 37 -11.39 5.24 8.90
CA GLU A 37 -11.03 4.04 9.67
C GLU A 37 -10.88 2.82 8.76
N THR A 38 -11.82 2.61 7.83
CA THR A 38 -11.74 1.53 6.85
C THR A 38 -10.48 1.67 5.99
N GLN A 39 -10.18 2.88 5.53
CA GLN A 39 -8.93 3.20 4.82
C GLN A 39 -7.70 2.81 5.65
N ARG A 40 -7.66 3.19 6.93
CA ARG A 40 -6.54 2.85 7.82
C ARG A 40 -6.39 1.34 8.01
N LYS A 41 -7.50 0.61 8.16
CA LYS A 41 -7.49 -0.86 8.29
C LYS A 41 -6.94 -1.54 7.03
N LEU A 42 -7.47 -1.18 5.86
CA LEU A 42 -7.02 -1.73 4.58
C LEU A 42 -5.53 -1.45 4.30
N TRP A 43 -5.09 -0.21 4.57
CA TRP A 43 -3.68 0.15 4.47
C TRP A 43 -2.79 -0.61 5.45
N LYS A 44 -3.31 -0.95 6.63
CA LYS A 44 -2.60 -1.78 7.60
C LYS A 44 -2.48 -3.22 7.06
N GLU A 45 -3.57 -3.82 6.60
CA GLU A 45 -3.56 -5.19 6.06
C GLU A 45 -2.58 -5.36 4.90
N ILE A 46 -2.64 -4.49 3.89
CA ILE A 46 -1.73 -4.56 2.75
C ILE A 46 -0.27 -4.35 3.17
N SER A 47 -0.02 -3.48 4.17
CA SER A 47 1.33 -3.31 4.70
C SER A 47 1.84 -4.55 5.42
N GLU A 48 0.97 -5.27 6.14
CA GLU A 48 1.31 -6.52 6.81
C GLU A 48 1.60 -7.63 5.78
N ILE A 49 0.79 -7.72 4.72
CA ILE A 49 1.02 -8.64 3.60
C ILE A 49 2.38 -8.36 2.95
N LEU A 50 2.63 -7.10 2.56
CA LEU A 50 3.90 -6.70 1.93
C LEU A 50 5.10 -6.92 2.86
N ASN A 51 4.96 -6.61 4.14
CA ASN A 51 6.01 -6.84 5.13
C ASN A 51 6.26 -8.35 5.35
N SER A 52 5.23 -9.19 5.25
CA SER A 52 5.35 -10.64 5.38
C SER A 52 6.01 -11.32 4.19
N LEU A 53 6.12 -10.65 3.04
CA LEU A 53 6.83 -11.16 1.87
C LEU A 53 8.36 -11.15 2.03
N GLY A 54 8.88 -10.62 3.14
CA GLY A 54 10.29 -10.78 3.54
C GLY A 54 11.25 -9.72 2.97
N TYR A 55 10.74 -8.72 2.24
CA TYR A 55 11.54 -7.67 1.60
C TYR A 55 11.78 -6.43 2.50
N GLY A 56 11.46 -6.55 3.79
CA GLY A 56 11.71 -5.56 4.84
C GLY A 56 10.45 -4.89 5.36
N THR A 57 10.41 -4.65 6.67
CA THR A 57 9.27 -4.05 7.36
C THR A 57 9.23 -2.54 7.12
N LYS A 58 8.23 -2.06 6.39
CA LYS A 58 7.95 -0.64 6.22
C LYS A 58 6.63 -0.25 6.89
N PRO A 59 6.56 0.94 7.51
CA PRO A 59 5.30 1.45 8.05
C PRO A 59 4.35 1.82 6.91
N VAL A 60 3.05 1.77 7.21
CA VAL A 60 1.96 2.14 6.29
C VAL A 60 2.21 3.47 5.56
N GLU A 61 2.71 4.48 6.27
CA GLU A 61 2.97 5.82 5.72
C GLU A 61 4.00 5.79 4.58
N LYS A 62 4.99 4.89 4.65
CA LYS A 62 5.97 4.70 3.57
C LYS A 62 5.31 4.06 2.35
N TRP A 63 4.43 3.08 2.55
CA TRP A 63 3.69 2.44 1.46
C TRP A 63 2.72 3.41 0.77
N GLN A 64 2.01 4.22 1.55
CA GLN A 64 1.19 5.33 1.05
C GLN A 64 2.01 6.29 0.20
N LYS A 65 3.17 6.73 0.71
CA LYS A 65 4.05 7.63 -0.04
C LYS A 65 4.57 7.02 -1.34
N VAL A 66 4.91 5.73 -1.34
CA VAL A 66 5.32 5.03 -2.57
C VAL A 66 4.19 5.03 -3.59
N TYR A 67 2.96 4.74 -3.16
CA TYR A 67 1.78 4.74 -4.01
C TYR A 67 1.51 6.13 -4.62
N TYR A 68 1.40 7.17 -3.78
CA TYR A 68 1.17 8.56 -4.22
C TYR A 68 2.36 9.21 -4.95
N CYS A 69 3.54 8.58 -4.93
CA CYS A 69 4.69 9.06 -5.72
C CYS A 69 4.70 8.44 -7.12
N PHE A 70 4.02 7.31 -7.31
CA PHE A 70 3.89 6.62 -8.60
C PHE A 70 2.61 6.99 -9.35
N PHE A 71 1.58 7.48 -8.65
CA PHE A 71 0.29 7.94 -9.16
C PHE A 71 0.07 9.41 -8.82
#